data_AF-A0A2D3L608-F1
#
_entry.id   AF-A0A2D3L608-F1
#
_cell.length_a   1.000
_cell.length_b   1.000
_cell.length_c   1.000
_cell.angle_alpha   90.00
_cell.angle_beta   90.00
_cell.angle_gamma   90.00
#
_symmetry.space_group_name_H-M   'P 1'
#
loop_
_entity.id
_entity.type
_entity.pdbx_description
1 polymer ?
#
loop_
_entity_poly.entity_id
_entity_poly.type
_entity_poly.pdbx_seq_one_letter_code
_entity_poly.pdbx_strand_id
1 'polypeptide(L)'
;MARNDLNDFKRELFDISNNEFRKNGFTLSVEAERQMRELISAGVDRMSYEEMVNESDLLRARRNIIELSRRLCNIKASPRRIVENRMFTAARFRICPIWPFC
;
A
#
# COMPACT_ATOMS: atom_id res chain seq x y z
N MET A 1 -4.47 24.26 6.60
CA MET A 1 -4.19 23.76 5.23
C MET A 1 -3.74 22.29 5.17
N ALA A 2 -3.15 21.70 6.23
CA ALA A 2 -2.55 20.36 6.19
C ALA A 2 -3.46 19.12 5.99
N ARG A 3 -4.79 19.21 6.20
CA ARG A 3 -5.68 18.02 6.20
C ARG A 3 -6.05 17.51 4.80
N ASN A 4 -5.95 18.37 3.78
CA ASN A 4 -6.25 18.00 2.39
C ASN A 4 -5.07 17.25 1.76
N ASP A 5 -3.84 17.69 2.00
CA ASP A 5 -2.62 17.09 1.44
C ASP A 5 -2.43 15.62 1.87
N LEU A 6 -2.77 15.29 3.13
CA LEU A 6 -2.71 13.92 3.65
C LEU A 6 -3.69 12.97 2.97
N ASN A 7 -4.92 13.42 2.77
CA ASN A 7 -5.95 12.60 2.13
C ASN A 7 -5.64 12.41 0.65
N ASP A 8 -5.08 13.43 0.00
CA ASP A 8 -4.62 13.34 -1.38
C ASP A 8 -3.44 12.36 -1.52
N PHE A 9 -2.48 12.38 -0.61
CA PHE A 9 -1.36 11.44 -0.63
C PHE A 9 -1.80 10.00 -0.33
N LYS A 10 -2.71 9.78 0.63
CA LYS A 10 -3.31 8.45 0.86
C LYS A 10 -4.03 7.92 -0.39
N ARG A 11 -4.79 8.79 -1.07
CA ARG A 11 -5.48 8.44 -2.32
C ARG A 11 -4.47 8.10 -3.41
N GLU A 12 -3.43 8.90 -3.57
CA GLU A 12 -2.35 8.66 -4.54
C GLU A 12 -1.69 7.30 -4.33
N LEU A 13 -1.27 6.97 -3.10
CA LEU A 13 -0.65 5.68 -2.79
C LEU A 13 -1.58 4.51 -3.08
N PHE A 14 -2.87 4.67 -2.81
CA PHE A 14 -3.86 3.64 -3.12
C PHE A 14 -4.03 3.46 -4.63
N ASP A 15 -4.09 4.55 -5.41
CA ASP A 15 -4.17 4.50 -6.87
C ASP A 15 -2.93 3.87 -7.50
N ILE A 16 -1.72 4.18 -6.99
CA ILE A 16 -0.48 3.51 -7.37
C ILE A 16 -0.59 2.00 -7.14
N SER A 17 -1.07 1.59 -5.96
CA SER A 17 -1.21 0.18 -5.62
C SER A 17 -2.18 -0.56 -6.54
N ASN A 18 -3.33 0.06 -6.86
CA ASN A 18 -4.34 -0.50 -7.76
C ASN A 18 -3.82 -0.62 -9.19
N ASN A 19 -3.10 0.39 -9.66
CA ASN A 19 -2.46 0.34 -10.98
C ASN A 19 -1.43 -0.79 -11.03
N GLU A 20 -0.67 -1.01 -9.96
CA GLU A 20 0.28 -2.11 -9.89
C GLU A 20 -0.42 -3.48 -9.89
N PHE A 21 -1.51 -3.65 -9.15
CA PHE A 21 -2.31 -4.89 -9.21
C PHE A 21 -2.83 -5.15 -10.63
N ARG A 22 -3.41 -4.14 -11.28
CA ARG A 22 -3.92 -4.24 -12.65
C ARG A 22 -2.83 -4.60 -13.65
N LYS A 23 -1.65 -3.97 -13.56
CA LYS A 23 -0.48 -4.30 -14.42
C LYS A 23 -0.05 -5.75 -14.29
N ASN A 24 -0.17 -6.33 -13.10
CA ASN A 24 0.14 -7.73 -12.84
C ASN A 24 -1.04 -8.68 -13.12
N GLY A 25 -2.17 -8.16 -13.60
CA GLY A 25 -3.37 -8.95 -13.91
C GLY A 25 -4.15 -9.39 -12.67
N PHE A 26 -4.01 -8.68 -11.56
CA PHE A 26 -4.72 -8.93 -10.31
C PHE A 26 -5.76 -7.86 -10.00
N THR A 27 -6.76 -8.23 -9.20
CA THR A 27 -7.69 -7.31 -8.55
C THR A 27 -7.71 -7.55 -7.04
N LEU A 28 -8.10 -6.53 -6.27
CA LEU A 28 -8.35 -6.67 -4.83
C LEU A 28 -9.80 -7.15 -4.61
N SER A 29 -10.02 -8.05 -3.64
CA SER A 29 -11.37 -8.24 -3.10
C SER A 29 -11.80 -6.99 -2.32
N VAL A 30 -13.10 -6.83 -2.05
CA VAL A 30 -13.62 -5.69 -1.28
C VAL A 30 -12.94 -5.57 0.09
N GLU A 31 -12.75 -6.70 0.78
CA GLU A 31 -12.07 -6.74 2.08
C GLU A 31 -10.58 -6.42 1.95
N ALA A 32 -9.94 -6.90 0.89
CA ALA A 32 -8.52 -6.66 0.62
C ALA A 32 -8.26 -5.19 0.26
N GLU A 33 -9.16 -4.56 -0.49
CA GLU A 33 -9.18 -3.13 -0.75
C GLU A 33 -9.30 -2.33 0.56
N ARG A 34 -10.24 -2.69 1.44
CA ARG A 34 -10.37 -2.05 2.75
C ARG A 34 -9.09 -2.16 3.56
N GLN A 35 -8.48 -3.35 3.61
CA GLN A 35 -7.21 -3.57 4.32
C GLN A 35 -6.05 -2.75 3.73
N MET A 36 -5.98 -2.63 2.40
CA MET A 36 -4.96 -1.81 1.76
C MET A 36 -5.11 -0.32 2.12
N ARG A 37 -6.35 0.19 2.14
CA ARG A 37 -6.64 1.57 2.56
C ARG A 37 -6.33 1.80 4.04
N GLU A 38 -6.66 0.84 4.91
CA GLU A 38 -6.34 0.90 6.35
C GLU A 38 -4.84 0.89 6.57
N LEU A 39 -4.10 0.02 5.86
CA LEU A 39 -2.64 0.00 5.88
C LEU A 39 -2.11 1.37 5.47
N ILE A 40 -2.47 1.87 4.29
CA ILE A 40 -2.01 3.18 3.77
C ILE A 40 -2.38 4.35 4.69
N SER A 41 -3.52 4.28 5.38
CA SER A 41 -3.88 5.32 6.34
C SER A 41 -2.98 5.26 7.58
N ALA A 42 -2.83 4.07 8.17
CA ALA A 42 -2.21 3.88 9.48
C ALA A 42 -0.75 4.33 9.60
N GLY A 43 -0.03 4.47 8.49
CA GLY A 43 1.36 4.90 8.49
C GLY A 43 1.59 6.21 7.78
N VAL A 44 0.78 6.64 6.81
CA VAL A 44 0.77 8.07 6.44
C VAL A 44 0.44 8.89 7.68
N ASP A 45 -0.48 8.42 8.54
CA ASP A 45 -0.80 9.04 9.83
C ASP A 45 0.34 8.96 10.87
N ARG A 46 1.37 8.13 10.63
CA ARG A 46 2.58 8.06 11.48
C ARG A 46 3.75 8.87 10.93
N MET A 47 3.66 9.36 9.70
CA MET A 47 4.71 10.23 9.16
C MET A 47 4.75 11.51 9.98
N SER A 48 5.95 11.88 10.41
CA SER A 48 6.22 13.19 10.98
C SER A 48 6.02 14.27 9.91
N TYR A 49 5.84 15.51 10.36
CA TYR A 49 5.72 16.66 9.45
C TYR A 49 6.95 16.79 8.53
N GLU A 50 8.16 16.52 9.04
CA GLU A 50 9.41 16.57 8.27
C GLU A 50 9.41 15.54 7.13
N GLU A 51 8.98 14.31 7.41
CA GLU A 51 8.86 13.27 6.39
C GLU A 51 7.77 13.58 5.36
N MET A 52 6.71 14.28 5.76
CA MET A 52 5.62 14.66 4.85
C MET A 52 6.02 15.75 3.85
N VAL A 53 6.95 16.64 4.22
CA VAL A 53 7.45 17.69 3.31
C VAL A 53 8.73 17.29 2.59
N ASN A 54 9.34 16.17 2.97
CA ASN A 54 10.53 15.62 2.33
C ASN A 54 10.14 14.76 1.11
N GLU A 55 10.51 15.24 -0.08
CA GLU A 55 10.21 14.54 -1.33
C GLU A 55 10.83 13.14 -1.39
N SER A 56 12.02 12.92 -0.80
CA SER A 56 12.67 11.61 -0.77
C SER A 56 11.87 10.59 0.03
N ASP A 57 11.23 11.03 1.11
CA ASP A 57 10.40 10.20 1.97
C ASP A 57 9.07 9.84 1.29
N LEU A 58 8.45 10.81 0.61
CA LEU A 58 7.28 10.56 -0.23
C LEU A 58 7.59 9.57 -1.37
N LEU A 59 8.74 9.73 -2.04
CA LEU A 59 9.20 8.80 -3.08
C LEU A 59 9.46 7.40 -2.51
N ARG A 60 10.04 7.31 -1.31
CA ARG A 60 10.26 6.04 -0.60
C ARG A 60 8.92 5.34 -0.31
N ALA A 61 7.93 6.06 0.20
CA ALA A 61 6.57 5.52 0.42
C ALA A 61 5.91 5.00 -0.87
N ARG A 62 6.06 5.72 -2.00
CA ARG A 62 5.56 5.28 -3.33
C ARG A 62 6.23 4.00 -3.81
N ARG A 63 7.55 3.86 -3.62
CA ARG A 63 8.27 2.62 -3.98
C ARG A 63 7.84 1.45 -3.11
N ASN A 64 7.67 1.72 -1.82
CA ASN A 64 7.26 0.72 -0.83
C ASN A 64 5.87 0.15 -1.13
N ILE A 65 4.91 0.99 -1.54
CA ILE A 65 3.57 0.50 -1.88
C ILE A 65 3.57 -0.37 -3.16
N ILE A 66 4.40 -0.04 -4.15
CA ILE A 66 4.59 -0.86 -5.36
C ILE A 66 5.14 -2.24 -4.99
N GLU A 67 6.17 -2.28 -4.14
CA GLU A 67 6.79 -3.54 -3.70
C GLU A 67 5.81 -4.39 -2.89
N LEU A 68 5.03 -3.77 -2.00
CA LEU A 68 3.95 -4.46 -1.28
C LEU A 68 2.93 -5.09 -2.25
N SER A 69 2.44 -4.32 -3.22
CA SER A 69 1.49 -4.82 -4.23
C SER A 69 2.05 -6.02 -4.99
N ARG A 70 3.31 -5.95 -5.44
CA ARG A 70 3.98 -7.05 -6.16
C ARG A 70 4.11 -8.30 -5.29
N ARG A 71 4.51 -8.15 -4.03
CA ARG A 71 4.61 -9.26 -3.09
C ARG A 71 3.26 -9.93 -2.87
N LEU A 72 2.18 -9.15 -2.75
CA LEU A 72 0.82 -9.67 -2.61
C LEU A 72 0.38 -10.47 -3.84
N CYS A 73 0.72 -10.02 -5.06
CA CYS A 73 0.48 -10.79 -6.28
C CYS A 73 1.21 -12.16 -6.29
N ASN A 74 2.39 -12.24 -5.67
CA ASN A 74 3.24 -13.43 -5.66
C ASN A 74 2.92 -14.42 -4.52
N ILE A 75 2.08 -14.06 -3.54
CA ILE A 75 1.69 -14.97 -2.45
C ILE A 75 0.70 -16.00 -3.01
N LYS A 76 1.23 -17.20 -3.31
CA LYS A 76 0.50 -18.40 -3.81
C LYS A 76 -0.65 -18.01 -4.74
N ALA A 77 -0.28 -17.66 -5.97
CA ALA A 77 -1.16 -17.20 -7.05
C ALA A 77 -2.56 -17.82 -6.93
N SER A 78 -3.51 -16.99 -6.45
CA SER A 78 -4.92 -17.33 -6.55
C SER A 78 -5.21 -17.67 -8.02
N PRO A 79 -5.80 -18.83 -8.34
CA PRO A 79 -6.11 -19.17 -9.73
C PRO A 79 -7.04 -18.14 -10.38
N ARG A 80 -7.75 -17.34 -9.57
CA ARG A 80 -8.62 -16.25 -10.00
C ARG A 80 -7.91 -14.90 -10.17
N ARG A 81 -6.62 -14.82 -9.80
CA ARG A 81 -5.85 -13.56 -9.73
C ARG A 81 -6.53 -12.48 -8.89
N ILE A 82 -7.19 -12.90 -7.81
CA ILE A 82 -7.79 -11.99 -6.83
C ILE A 82 -6.93 -12.06 -5.58
N VAL A 83 -6.50 -10.89 -5.10
CA VAL A 83 -5.84 -10.76 -3.80
C VAL A 83 -6.92 -10.73 -2.73
N GLU A 84 -6.89 -11.72 -1.84
CA GLU A 84 -7.84 -11.86 -0.74
C GLU A 84 -7.23 -11.38 0.58
N ASN A 85 -8.08 -11.05 1.56
CA ASN A 85 -7.65 -10.60 2.89
C ASN A 85 -6.61 -11.54 3.55
N ARG A 86 -6.77 -12.85 3.42
CA ARG A 86 -5.79 -13.82 3.98
C ARG A 86 -4.36 -13.63 3.46
N MET A 87 -4.20 -13.11 2.24
CA MET A 87 -2.90 -12.82 1.66
C MET A 87 -2.27 -11.61 2.33
N PHE A 88 -3.06 -10.62 2.74
CA PHE A 88 -2.61 -9.50 3.57
C PHE A 88 -2.16 -9.96 4.95
N THR A 89 -2.88 -10.88 5.61
CA THR A 89 -2.45 -11.45 6.89
C THR A 89 -1.12 -12.20 6.77
N ALA A 90 -0.95 -13.00 5.71
CA ALA A 90 0.29 -13.73 5.44
C ALA A 90 1.45 -12.79 5.06
N ALA A 91 1.15 -11.75 4.28
CA ALA A 91 2.07 -10.68 3.90
C ALA A 91 2.51 -9.83 5.09
N ARG A 92 1.61 -9.51 6.03
CA ARG A 92 1.88 -8.63 7.17
C ARG A 92 3.06 -9.12 8.02
N PHE A 93 3.22 -10.43 8.19
CA PHE A 93 4.37 -11.01 8.90
C PHE A 93 5.66 -11.06 8.07
N ARG A 94 5.58 -10.91 6.74
CA ARG A 94 6.71 -10.97 5.79
C ARG A 94 7.11 -9.61 5.21
N ILE A 95 6.26 -8.61 5.34
CA ILE A 95 6.38 -7.28 4.71
C ILE A 95 6.60 -6.17 5.75
N CYS A 96 6.59 -6.48 7.05
CA CYS A 96 7.47 -5.75 7.97
C CYS A 96 8.91 -6.04 7.52
N PRO A 97 9.63 -5.09 6.89
CA PRO A 97 9.77 -3.72 7.40
C PRO A 97 9.58 -2.59 6.35
N ILE A 98 8.58 -2.65 5.46
CA ILE A 98 8.55 -1.76 4.28
C ILE A 98 7.62 -0.53 4.43
N TRP A 99 6.94 -0.24 5.56
CA TRP A 99 5.93 0.84 5.48
C TRP A 99 5.59 1.66 6.76
N PRO A 100 5.51 3.02 6.68
CA PRO A 100 6.08 3.89 5.64
C PRO A 100 7.61 3.89 5.75
N PHE A 101 8.08 3.89 6.99
CA PHE A 101 9.46 3.76 7.43
C PHE A 101 9.40 2.87 8.68
N CYS A 102 9.85 1.63 8.58
CA CYS A 102 10.40 0.98 9.75
C CYS A 102 11.87 1.40 9.87
#